data_AF-A0A165C3Q9-F1
#
_entry.id   AF-A0A165C3Q9-F1
#
_cell.length_a   1.000
_cell.length_b   1.000
_cell.length_c   1.000
_cell.angle_alpha   90.00
_cell.angle_beta   90.00
_cell.angle_gamma   90.00
#
_symmetry.space_group_name_H-M   'P 1'
#
loop_
_entity.id
_entity.type
_entity.pdbx_description
1 polymer ?
#
loop_
_entity_poly.entity_id
_entity_poly.type
_entity_poly.pdbx_seq_one_letter_code
_entity_poly.pdbx_strand_id
1 'polypeptide(L)'
;MDVDEHIESDSAVEGHITGEELLESRPLDPAATKQVELMRVLDMAQCSARLCICESRAGMTTATISQCKDCLVTSCKRCGGRPTHNHAPYHVDRLSSTVFEKELKAALPMCLEFSIEEDDLDCDTLTENLTLSDEGGMSTKQFRFWKETVRCAMKDFLRFTAIKRQELWLVNYESTSARLELVLSPTSKPQWFLEFGLPITETLDVKVQGTGKLDPSFKSALGLQGAFAAERVWHTWKLTVDPDDAKRLDFDISGTYKLLPDWSTFLPRSQAGRGDFAKQDCYSFSSAHRRIDFGEDRPVVAALAKSWREHDGKGVERVHAYVKRHGQGLWA
;
A
#
# COMPACT_ATOMS: atom_id res chain seq x y z
N MET A 1 42.98 9.17 -29.09
CA MET A 1 43.18 9.67 -27.71
C MET A 1 42.53 8.63 -26.83
N ASP A 2 43.31 7.62 -26.49
CA ASP A 2 42.88 6.49 -25.68
C ASP A 2 42.85 6.96 -24.23
N VAL A 3 41.66 6.96 -23.64
CA VAL A 3 41.48 7.16 -22.20
C VAL A 3 41.44 5.77 -21.61
N ASP A 4 42.61 5.26 -21.23
CA ASP A 4 42.71 4.10 -20.36
C ASP A 4 42.13 4.50 -18.99
N GLU A 5 40.95 3.96 -18.67
CA GLU A 5 40.40 4.01 -17.31
C GLU A 5 41.25 3.11 -16.42
N HIS A 6 42.21 3.72 -15.70
CA HIS A 6 42.87 3.10 -14.58
C HIS A 6 41.85 2.81 -13.48
N ILE A 7 41.38 1.57 -13.40
CA ILE A 7 40.67 1.06 -12.23
C ILE A 7 41.70 0.98 -11.09
N GLU A 8 41.59 1.88 -10.12
CA GLU A 8 42.40 1.84 -8.89
C GLU A 8 42.20 0.48 -8.20
N SER A 9 43.29 -0.12 -7.71
CA SER A 9 43.22 -1.38 -6.97
C SER A 9 42.57 -1.16 -5.60
N ASP A 10 41.83 -2.16 -5.10
CA ASP A 10 41.14 -2.09 -3.80
C ASP A 10 42.06 -1.65 -2.64
N SER A 11 43.36 -1.99 -2.72
CA SER A 11 44.39 -1.57 -1.76
C SER A 11 44.62 -0.06 -1.71
N ALA A 12 44.41 0.68 -2.80
CA ALA A 12 44.51 2.14 -2.82
C ALA A 12 43.30 2.80 -2.15
N VAL A 13 42.13 2.15 -2.24
CA VAL A 13 40.88 2.63 -1.62
C VAL A 13 40.94 2.49 -0.09
N GLU A 14 41.49 1.38 0.42
CA GLU A 14 41.67 1.16 1.87
C GLU A 14 42.54 2.24 2.53
N GLY A 15 43.59 2.72 1.83
CA GLY A 15 44.47 3.78 2.34
C GLY A 15 43.82 5.16 2.52
N HIS A 16 42.63 5.36 1.95
CA HIS A 16 41.84 6.59 2.08
C HIS A 16 40.79 6.51 3.20
N ILE A 17 40.60 5.34 3.82
CA ILE A 17 39.66 5.16 4.93
C ILE A 17 40.40 5.50 6.24
N THR A 18 40.22 6.72 6.73
CA THR A 18 40.77 7.21 8.00
C THR A 18 39.69 7.37 9.07
N GLY A 19 40.00 7.28 10.36
CA GLY A 19 39.03 7.46 11.44
C GLY A 19 38.45 6.16 12.01
N GLU A 20 39.05 5.01 11.69
CA GLU A 20 38.68 3.72 12.29
C GLU A 20 38.87 3.74 13.83
N GLU A 21 39.87 4.47 14.30
CA GLU A 21 40.14 4.72 15.72
C GLU A 21 39.05 5.53 16.44
N LEU A 22 38.15 6.18 15.68
CA LEU A 22 36.99 6.90 16.22
C LEU A 22 35.74 6.02 16.30
N LEU A 23 35.80 4.76 15.83
CA LEU A 23 34.69 3.84 15.85
C LEU A 23 34.58 3.16 17.22
N GLU A 24 33.49 3.44 17.94
CA GLU A 24 33.13 2.70 19.13
C GLU A 24 32.39 1.41 18.75
N SER A 25 32.99 0.25 19.04
CA SER A 25 32.27 -1.03 18.96
C SER A 25 31.27 -1.12 20.11
N ARG A 26 29.97 -1.27 19.79
CA ARG A 26 28.93 -1.56 20.78
C ARG A 26 28.36 -2.95 20.53
N PRO A 27 28.10 -3.74 21.58
CA PRO A 27 27.39 -5.00 21.41
C PRO A 27 25.99 -4.69 20.86
N LEU A 28 25.70 -5.19 19.66
CA LEU A 28 24.36 -5.15 19.09
C LEU A 28 23.59 -6.33 19.66
N ASP A 29 22.59 -6.05 20.51
CA ASP A 29 21.61 -7.04 20.93
C ASP A 29 20.31 -6.79 20.13
N PRO A 30 20.04 -7.57 19.06
CA PRO A 30 18.84 -7.41 18.25
C PRO A 30 17.55 -7.83 18.96
N ALA A 31 17.66 -8.52 20.10
CA ALA A 31 16.55 -9.01 20.91
C ALA A 31 16.21 -8.10 22.09
N ALA A 32 17.11 -7.17 22.46
CA ALA A 32 16.89 -6.23 23.55
C ALA A 32 15.84 -5.18 23.17
N THR A 33 14.60 -5.42 23.59
CA THR A 33 13.54 -4.39 23.58
C THR A 33 13.55 -3.63 24.90
N LYS A 34 13.56 -2.30 24.82
CA LYS A 34 13.37 -1.43 25.97
C LYS A 34 11.92 -1.54 26.44
N GLN A 35 11.70 -1.74 27.74
CA GLN A 35 10.36 -1.59 28.30
C GLN A 35 9.94 -0.12 28.27
N VAL A 36 8.77 0.15 27.68
CA VAL A 36 8.19 1.48 27.57
C VAL A 36 6.73 1.43 27.98
N GLU A 37 6.28 2.48 28.66
CA GLU A 37 4.89 2.64 29.07
C GLU A 37 4.01 2.96 27.85
N LEU A 38 2.88 2.26 27.71
CA LEU A 38 2.09 2.30 26.49
C LEU A 38 1.45 3.68 26.26
N MET A 39 0.94 4.34 27.31
CA MET A 39 0.35 5.67 27.17
C MET A 39 1.38 6.69 26.70
N ARG A 40 2.62 6.61 27.17
CA ARG A 40 3.73 7.41 26.67
C ARG A 40 3.99 7.17 25.19
N VAL A 41 3.97 5.92 24.71
CA VAL A 41 4.14 5.63 23.27
C VAL A 41 3.01 6.27 22.45
N LEU A 42 1.77 6.16 22.92
CA LEU A 42 0.60 6.74 22.26
C LEU A 42 0.63 8.27 22.24
N ASP A 43 1.00 8.91 23.35
CA ASP A 43 1.17 10.36 23.45
C ASP A 43 2.27 10.86 22.50
N MET A 44 3.41 10.17 22.48
CA MET A 44 4.49 10.48 21.54
C MET A 44 4.08 10.26 20.08
N ALA A 45 3.29 9.23 19.78
CA ALA A 45 2.75 8.97 18.45
C ALA A 45 1.85 10.14 18.00
N GLN A 46 0.96 10.61 18.88
CA GLN A 46 0.10 11.77 18.62
C GLN A 46 0.89 13.05 18.39
N CYS A 47 1.82 13.37 19.28
CA CYS A 47 2.61 14.60 19.21
C CYS A 47 3.53 14.64 17.98
N SER A 48 3.96 13.46 17.51
CA SER A 48 4.84 13.33 16.35
C SER A 48 4.12 12.98 15.05
N ALA A 49 2.80 12.81 15.04
CA ALA A 49 2.03 12.51 13.84
C ALA A 49 2.20 13.60 12.76
N ARG A 50 1.95 13.22 11.51
CA ARG A 50 1.97 14.12 10.36
C ARG A 50 0.66 14.88 10.30
N LEU A 51 0.71 16.19 10.47
CA LEU A 51 -0.50 17.04 10.47
C LEU A 51 -0.73 17.77 9.14
N CYS A 52 0.22 17.69 8.21
CA CYS A 52 0.09 18.27 6.89
C CYS A 52 1.04 17.57 5.92
N ILE A 53 0.63 17.43 4.66
CA ILE A 53 1.46 16.81 3.61
C ILE A 53 2.82 17.51 3.41
N CYS A 54 2.90 18.82 3.69
CA CYS A 54 4.16 19.58 3.66
C CYS A 54 5.25 19.04 4.60
N GLU A 55 4.86 18.33 5.66
CA GLU A 55 5.80 17.74 6.62
C GLU A 55 6.54 16.53 6.05
N SER A 56 6.04 15.94 4.95
CA SER A 56 6.61 14.73 4.35
C SER A 56 6.82 13.64 5.41
N ARG A 57 7.91 12.89 5.33
CA ARG A 57 8.23 11.78 6.26
C ARG A 57 8.78 12.28 7.58
N ALA A 58 9.89 13.02 7.56
CA ALA A 58 10.61 13.38 8.79
C ALA A 58 10.37 14.84 9.25
N GLY A 59 9.83 15.68 8.36
CA GLY A 59 9.73 17.11 8.59
C GLY A 59 8.64 17.50 9.58
N MET A 60 8.75 18.74 10.06
CA MET A 60 7.71 19.43 10.82
C MET A 60 7.58 20.83 10.25
N THR A 61 6.35 21.25 9.95
CA THR A 61 6.13 22.55 9.34
C THR A 61 6.08 23.64 10.40
N THR A 62 6.56 24.83 10.06
CA THR A 62 6.38 26.04 10.86
C THR A 62 5.05 26.74 10.57
N ALA A 63 4.34 26.32 9.52
CA ALA A 63 3.04 26.86 9.19
C ALA A 63 2.00 26.44 10.24
N THR A 64 1.11 27.37 10.59
CA THR A 64 -0.02 27.09 11.48
C THR A 64 -0.89 25.97 10.91
N ILE A 65 -1.16 24.96 11.74
CA ILE A 65 -2.04 23.85 11.42
C ILE A 65 -3.47 24.19 11.82
N SER A 66 -4.42 23.76 11.00
CA SER A 66 -5.85 23.82 11.27
C SER A 66 -6.46 22.43 11.13
N GLN A 67 -7.49 22.14 11.92
CA GLN A 67 -8.26 20.90 11.87
C GLN A 67 -9.69 21.21 11.40
N CYS A 68 -10.21 20.40 10.48
CA CYS A 68 -11.61 20.50 10.07
C CYS A 68 -12.51 20.00 11.21
N LYS A 69 -13.54 20.77 11.56
CA LYS A 69 -14.52 20.36 12.60
C LYS A 69 -15.41 19.20 12.19
N ASP A 70 -15.60 18.98 10.88
CA ASP A 70 -16.54 17.98 10.37
C ASP A 70 -15.86 16.64 10.07
N CYS A 71 -14.63 16.68 9.53
CA CYS A 71 -13.90 15.47 9.10
C CYS A 71 -12.58 15.23 9.85
N LEU A 72 -12.21 16.10 10.79
CA LEU A 72 -11.00 16.01 11.62
C LEU A 72 -9.65 16.03 10.87
N VAL A 73 -9.67 16.20 9.54
CA VAL A 73 -8.46 16.34 8.71
C VAL A 73 -7.69 17.59 9.14
N THR A 74 -6.39 17.41 9.34
CA THR A 74 -5.45 18.48 9.64
C THR A 74 -4.71 18.93 8.39
N SER A 75 -4.47 20.23 8.27
CA SER A 75 -3.66 20.79 7.19
C SER A 75 -3.17 22.20 7.52
N CYS A 76 -2.11 22.65 6.84
CA CYS A 76 -1.78 24.07 6.84
C CYS A 76 -2.70 24.86 5.89
N LYS A 77 -2.77 26.19 6.06
CA LYS A 77 -3.59 27.08 5.21
C LYS A 77 -3.37 26.90 3.70
N ARG A 78 -2.15 26.55 3.27
CA ARG A 78 -1.82 26.32 1.86
C ARG A 78 -2.42 25.02 1.31
N CYS A 79 -2.53 23.98 2.15
CA CYS A 79 -2.99 22.66 1.75
C CYS A 79 -4.51 22.45 1.97
N GLY A 80 -5.11 23.12 2.96
CA GLY A 80 -6.53 22.98 3.32
C GLY A 80 -7.53 23.70 2.41
N GLY A 81 -7.19 23.92 1.13
CA GLY A 81 -7.96 24.78 0.24
C GLY A 81 -9.06 24.10 -0.57
N ARG A 82 -8.99 22.78 -0.81
CA ARG A 82 -9.94 22.05 -1.68
C ARG A 82 -10.12 20.59 -1.25
N PRO A 83 -11.36 20.08 -1.11
CA PRO A 83 -12.62 20.84 -1.08
C PRO A 83 -12.68 21.81 0.12
N THR A 84 -13.66 22.70 0.15
CA THR A 84 -13.79 23.66 1.25
C THR A 84 -14.23 22.93 2.53
N HIS A 85 -13.44 23.04 3.59
CA HIS A 85 -13.69 22.41 4.90
C HIS A 85 -13.89 23.47 6.00
N ASN A 86 -14.57 23.11 7.09
CA ASN A 86 -14.76 23.97 8.27
C ASN A 86 -13.53 23.93 9.19
N HIS A 87 -12.40 24.46 8.71
CA HIS A 87 -11.13 24.46 9.44
C HIS A 87 -11.11 25.47 10.60
N ALA A 88 -10.61 25.03 11.76
CA ALA A 88 -10.26 25.89 12.89
C ALA A 88 -8.81 25.63 13.33
N PRO A 89 -8.14 26.61 13.97
CA PRO A 89 -6.79 26.42 14.48
C PRO A 89 -6.69 25.18 15.38
N TYR A 90 -5.66 24.37 15.15
CA TYR A 90 -5.42 23.15 15.90
C TYR A 90 -4.02 23.20 16.49
N HIS A 91 -3.93 23.09 17.81
CA HIS A 91 -2.69 23.19 18.57
C HIS A 91 -2.45 21.90 19.33
N VAL A 92 -1.24 21.37 19.18
CA VAL A 92 -0.73 20.17 19.87
C VAL A 92 0.73 20.45 20.16
N ASP A 93 1.19 20.02 21.33
CA ASP A 93 2.61 20.06 21.69
C ASP A 93 3.36 19.07 20.80
N ARG A 94 4.04 19.59 19.78
CA ARG A 94 4.62 18.75 18.73
C ARG A 94 5.93 18.11 19.19
N LEU A 95 6.14 16.85 18.80
CA LEU A 95 7.39 16.11 19.00
C LEU A 95 8.04 15.80 17.65
N SER A 96 9.37 15.88 17.57
CA SER A 96 10.11 15.48 16.37
C SER A 96 9.84 14.01 16.03
N SER A 97 9.49 13.74 14.77
CA SER A 97 9.26 12.39 14.26
C SER A 97 10.47 11.46 14.48
N THR A 98 11.69 11.98 14.33
CA THR A 98 12.93 11.23 14.52
C THR A 98 13.15 10.79 15.96
N VAL A 99 12.70 11.60 16.93
CA VAL A 99 12.81 11.28 18.36
C VAL A 99 11.85 10.15 18.70
N PHE A 100 10.61 10.22 18.23
CA PHE A 100 9.65 9.14 18.44
C PHE A 100 10.05 7.87 17.70
N GLU A 101 10.47 7.95 16.44
CA GLU A 101 10.91 6.79 15.67
C GLU A 101 12.06 6.05 16.37
N LYS A 102 13.00 6.77 16.99
CA LYS A 102 14.10 6.17 17.76
C LYS A 102 13.60 5.44 19.02
N GLU A 103 12.71 6.06 19.79
CA GLU A 103 12.13 5.42 20.99
C GLU A 103 11.26 4.22 20.62
N LEU A 104 10.49 4.33 19.54
CA LEU A 104 9.65 3.24 19.04
C LEU A 104 10.50 2.06 18.56
N LYS A 105 11.56 2.31 17.77
CA LYS A 105 12.51 1.25 17.36
C LYS A 105 13.20 0.58 18.55
N ALA A 106 13.50 1.33 19.60
CA ALA A 106 14.10 0.76 20.81
C ALA A 106 13.11 -0.12 21.60
N ALA A 107 11.80 0.13 21.48
CA ALA A 107 10.77 -0.63 22.17
C ALA A 107 10.31 -1.89 21.41
N LEU A 108 10.55 -1.94 20.10
CA LEU A 108 10.02 -2.98 19.22
C LEU A 108 11.07 -4.06 18.94
N PRO A 109 10.67 -5.34 18.91
CA PRO A 109 11.58 -6.42 18.54
C PRO A 109 11.84 -6.41 17.04
N MET A 110 13.00 -6.93 16.61
CA MET A 110 13.32 -7.06 15.18
C MET A 110 12.60 -8.23 14.51
N CYS A 111 12.22 -9.25 15.28
CA CYS A 111 11.51 -10.43 14.80
C CYS A 111 10.35 -10.75 15.74
N LEU A 112 9.23 -11.18 15.18
CA LEU A 112 8.07 -11.68 15.89
C LEU A 112 7.81 -13.13 15.48
N GLU A 113 7.42 -13.94 16.45
CA GLU A 113 6.96 -15.31 16.26
C GLU A 113 5.59 -15.45 16.91
N PHE A 114 4.67 -16.11 16.24
CA PHE A 114 3.36 -16.43 16.81
C PHE A 114 3.40 -17.81 17.46
N SER A 115 2.95 -17.89 18.71
CA SER A 115 2.64 -19.15 19.37
C SER A 115 1.15 -19.39 19.21
N ILE A 116 0.76 -20.24 18.26
CA ILE A 116 -0.63 -20.66 18.06
C ILE A 116 -0.73 -22.16 18.21
N GLU A 117 -1.66 -22.60 19.05
CA GLU A 117 -2.00 -24.01 19.20
C GLU A 117 -3.08 -24.40 18.17
N GLU A 118 -3.12 -25.67 17.74
CA GLU A 118 -4.08 -26.11 16.71
C GLU A 118 -5.55 -25.91 17.13
N ASP A 119 -5.79 -25.93 18.44
CA ASP A 119 -7.08 -25.77 19.10
C ASP A 119 -7.56 -24.31 19.07
N ASP A 120 -6.66 -23.32 19.02
CA ASP A 120 -6.99 -21.89 18.91
C ASP A 120 -7.64 -21.53 17.56
N LEU A 121 -7.41 -22.36 16.54
CA LEU A 121 -7.93 -22.19 15.19
C LEU A 121 -9.12 -23.13 14.90
N ASP A 122 -9.78 -23.66 15.92
CA ASP A 122 -10.96 -24.50 15.71
C ASP A 122 -12.21 -23.70 15.34
N CYS A 123 -13.06 -24.29 14.48
CA CYS A 123 -14.25 -23.63 13.96
C CYS A 123 -15.22 -23.25 15.08
N ASP A 124 -15.42 -24.16 16.04
CA ASP A 124 -16.39 -23.98 17.11
C ASP A 124 -15.93 -22.85 18.06
N THR A 125 -14.65 -22.86 18.46
CA THR A 125 -14.02 -21.79 19.26
C THR A 125 -14.05 -20.42 18.56
N LEU A 126 -13.82 -20.38 17.25
CA LEU A 126 -13.84 -19.14 16.48
C LEU A 126 -15.27 -18.62 16.25
N THR A 127 -16.25 -19.51 16.05
CA THR A 127 -17.65 -19.12 15.78
C THR A 127 -18.29 -18.46 17.00
N GLU A 128 -17.97 -18.93 18.21
CA GLU A 128 -18.41 -18.30 19.47
C GLU A 128 -17.82 -16.89 19.65
N ASN A 129 -16.59 -16.66 19.20
CA ASN A 129 -15.90 -15.38 19.36
C ASN A 129 -16.18 -14.37 18.23
N LEU A 130 -16.52 -14.83 17.02
CA LEU A 130 -16.58 -13.98 15.82
C LEU A 130 -17.98 -13.49 15.43
N THR A 131 -19.02 -13.81 16.19
CA THR A 131 -20.42 -13.38 15.91
C THR A 131 -20.82 -13.59 14.44
N LEU A 132 -20.38 -14.70 13.83
CA LEU A 132 -20.68 -15.00 12.43
C LEU A 132 -22.19 -15.27 12.32
N SER A 133 -22.93 -14.34 11.73
CA SER A 133 -24.34 -14.56 11.42
C SER A 133 -24.47 -15.65 10.36
N ASP A 134 -25.46 -16.53 10.55
CA ASP A 134 -25.72 -17.74 9.75
C ASP A 134 -26.03 -17.46 8.27
N GLU A 135 -26.25 -16.19 7.90
CA GLU A 135 -26.61 -15.77 6.55
C GLU A 135 -25.38 -15.60 5.67
N GLY A 136 -24.78 -16.74 5.31
CA GLY A 136 -23.62 -16.83 4.41
C GLY A 136 -22.52 -17.80 4.86
N GLY A 137 -22.84 -18.73 5.75
CA GLY A 137 -21.89 -19.63 6.41
C GLY A 137 -20.77 -20.16 5.51
N MET A 138 -19.53 -19.97 5.95
CA MET A 138 -18.34 -20.51 5.28
C MET A 138 -18.45 -22.02 5.20
N SER A 139 -18.33 -22.59 4.00
CA SER A 139 -18.32 -24.06 3.86
C SER A 139 -17.12 -24.67 4.60
N THR A 140 -17.25 -25.92 5.05
CA THR A 140 -16.16 -26.65 5.72
C THR A 140 -14.86 -26.68 4.91
N LYS A 141 -14.96 -26.66 3.58
CA LYS A 141 -13.79 -26.57 2.68
C LYS A 141 -13.12 -25.20 2.74
N GLN A 142 -13.91 -24.12 2.71
CA GLN A 142 -13.40 -22.75 2.83
C GLN A 142 -12.78 -22.50 4.20
N PHE A 143 -13.41 -23.00 5.26
CA PHE A 143 -12.87 -22.89 6.62
C PHE A 143 -11.54 -23.65 6.76
N ARG A 144 -11.48 -24.92 6.33
CA ARG A 144 -10.22 -25.70 6.35
C ARG A 144 -9.09 -25.00 5.58
N PHE A 145 -9.42 -24.45 4.41
CA PHE A 145 -8.46 -23.75 3.58
C PHE A 145 -7.99 -22.43 4.22
N TRP A 146 -8.90 -21.67 4.83
CA TRP A 146 -8.58 -20.50 5.63
C TRP A 146 -7.65 -20.87 6.80
N LYS A 147 -8.00 -21.90 7.58
CA LYS A 147 -7.20 -22.40 8.72
C LYS A 147 -5.78 -22.75 8.29
N GLU A 148 -5.63 -23.47 7.19
CA GLU A 148 -4.31 -23.83 6.65
C GLU A 148 -3.51 -22.60 6.19
N THR A 149 -4.19 -21.59 5.64
CA THR A 149 -3.54 -20.34 5.22
C THR A 149 -3.04 -19.56 6.43
N VAL A 150 -3.87 -19.39 7.46
CA VAL A 150 -3.48 -18.72 8.70
C VAL A 150 -2.30 -19.43 9.34
N ARG A 151 -2.34 -20.77 9.39
CA ARG A 151 -1.23 -21.60 9.87
C ARG A 151 0.05 -21.37 9.08
N CYS A 152 -0.02 -21.33 7.74
CA CYS A 152 1.14 -21.04 6.90
C CYS A 152 1.68 -19.62 7.14
N ALA A 153 0.80 -18.63 7.26
CA ALA A 153 1.15 -17.24 7.50
C ALA A 153 1.88 -17.02 8.83
N MET A 154 1.50 -17.78 9.86
CA MET A 154 1.97 -17.58 11.24
C MET A 154 3.13 -18.51 11.62
N LYS A 155 3.49 -19.48 10.76
CA LYS A 155 4.64 -20.37 10.95
C LYS A 155 6.00 -19.68 10.80
N ASP A 156 6.08 -18.68 9.92
CA ASP A 156 7.33 -17.99 9.63
C ASP A 156 7.57 -16.82 10.58
N PHE A 157 8.84 -16.56 10.89
CA PHE A 157 9.25 -15.34 11.59
C PHE A 157 8.89 -14.09 10.77
N LEU A 158 8.14 -13.20 11.40
CA LEU A 158 7.81 -11.86 10.90
C LEU A 158 8.96 -10.91 11.24
N ARG A 159 9.61 -10.35 10.22
CA ARG A 159 10.77 -9.46 10.40
C ARG A 159 10.33 -8.02 10.28
N PHE A 160 10.81 -7.16 11.16
CA PHE A 160 10.61 -5.72 11.09
C PHE A 160 11.11 -5.21 9.74
N THR A 161 10.27 -4.49 9.00
CA THR A 161 10.62 -3.93 7.68
C THR A 161 10.69 -2.42 7.72
N ALA A 162 9.67 -1.76 8.26
CA ALA A 162 9.56 -0.31 8.20
C ALA A 162 8.69 0.28 9.30
N ILE A 163 8.94 1.55 9.59
CA ILE A 163 8.00 2.43 10.30
C ILE A 163 7.55 3.49 9.32
N LYS A 164 6.22 3.67 9.19
CA LYS A 164 5.62 4.70 8.34
C LYS A 164 4.92 5.73 9.21
N ARG A 165 5.23 7.00 8.95
CA ARG A 165 4.58 8.14 9.59
C ARG A 165 3.60 8.79 8.64
N GLN A 166 2.36 8.90 9.09
CA GLN A 166 1.26 9.57 8.42
C GLN A 166 0.44 10.32 9.48
N GLU A 167 -0.86 10.53 9.26
CA GLU A 167 -1.79 10.96 10.31
C GLU A 167 -1.79 10.02 11.53
N LEU A 168 -1.34 8.78 11.34
CA LEU A 168 -1.06 7.76 12.35
C LEU A 168 0.33 7.16 12.12
N TRP A 169 0.81 6.36 13.05
CA TRP A 169 2.07 5.62 12.90
C TRP A 169 1.79 4.14 12.62
N LEU A 170 2.49 3.59 11.64
CA LEU A 170 2.45 2.19 11.26
C LEU A 170 3.82 1.55 11.47
N VAL A 171 3.83 0.35 12.03
CA VAL A 171 5.01 -0.51 12.05
C VAL A 171 4.70 -1.76 11.26
N ASN A 172 5.52 -2.06 10.27
CA ASN A 172 5.34 -3.20 9.40
C ASN A 172 6.35 -4.30 9.75
N TYR A 173 5.82 -5.51 9.84
CA TYR A 173 6.59 -6.75 9.85
C TYR A 173 6.16 -7.60 8.67
N GLU A 174 7.11 -8.30 8.05
CA GLU A 174 6.82 -9.13 6.88
C GLU A 174 7.52 -10.49 6.97
N SER A 175 6.86 -11.51 6.45
CA SER A 175 7.36 -12.87 6.23
C SER A 175 7.18 -13.24 4.75
N THR A 176 7.44 -14.49 4.38
CA THR A 176 7.19 -14.95 3.01
C THR A 176 5.71 -14.96 2.64
N SER A 177 4.84 -15.10 3.65
CA SER A 177 3.43 -15.42 3.47
C SER A 177 2.48 -14.47 4.23
N ALA A 178 3.02 -13.54 5.03
CA ALA A 178 2.24 -12.65 5.87
C ALA A 178 2.88 -11.26 6.04
N ARG A 179 2.05 -10.28 6.31
CA ARG A 179 2.40 -8.92 6.74
C ARG A 179 1.62 -8.62 8.01
N LEU A 180 2.31 -8.12 9.04
CA LEU A 180 1.70 -7.71 10.29
C LEU A 180 1.94 -6.21 10.48
N GLU A 181 0.87 -5.45 10.67
CA GLU A 181 0.92 -4.01 10.85
C GLU A 181 0.46 -3.62 12.27
N LEU A 182 1.31 -2.92 13.01
CA LEU A 182 0.93 -2.25 14.25
C LEU A 182 0.50 -0.81 13.92
N VAL A 183 -0.77 -0.50 14.20
CA VAL A 183 -1.34 0.83 14.05
C VAL A 183 -1.35 1.53 15.39
N LEU A 184 -0.64 2.66 15.46
CA LEU A 184 -0.63 3.57 16.59
C LEU A 184 -1.36 4.85 16.20
N SER A 185 -2.60 4.97 16.67
CA SER A 185 -3.48 6.11 16.43
C SER A 185 -3.61 6.97 17.69
N PRO A 186 -3.71 8.31 17.55
CA PRO A 186 -3.94 9.21 18.68
C PRO A 186 -5.26 8.98 19.43
N THR A 187 -6.29 8.49 18.73
CA THR A 187 -7.67 8.47 19.23
C THR A 187 -8.16 7.08 19.61
N SER A 188 -7.38 6.03 19.33
CA SER A 188 -7.76 4.65 19.57
C SER A 188 -6.64 3.88 20.27
N LYS A 189 -7.01 2.72 20.81
CA LYS A 189 -6.02 1.77 21.32
C LYS A 189 -5.11 1.29 20.17
N PRO A 190 -3.88 0.85 20.47
CA PRO A 190 -3.04 0.16 19.48
C PRO A 190 -3.78 -1.04 18.90
N GLN A 191 -3.66 -1.23 17.60
CA GLN A 191 -4.27 -2.35 16.89
C GLN A 191 -3.22 -3.09 16.08
N TRP A 192 -3.32 -4.42 16.05
CA TRP A 192 -2.51 -5.28 15.20
C TRP A 192 -3.38 -5.81 14.07
N PHE A 193 -2.93 -5.63 12.83
CA PHE A 193 -3.57 -6.15 11.63
C PHE A 193 -2.67 -7.18 10.99
N LEU A 194 -3.10 -8.44 11.00
CA LEU A 194 -2.43 -9.50 10.28
C LEU A 194 -3.06 -9.65 8.90
N GLU A 195 -2.29 -9.33 7.87
CA GLU A 195 -2.62 -9.60 6.49
C GLU A 195 -1.85 -10.83 6.02
N PHE A 196 -2.55 -11.80 5.46
CA PHE A 196 -1.93 -12.94 4.83
C PHE A 196 -2.41 -13.05 3.40
N GLY A 197 -1.45 -13.23 2.51
CA GLY A 197 -1.72 -13.40 1.10
C GLY A 197 -2.32 -14.78 0.91
N LEU A 198 -3.60 -14.82 0.54
CA LEU A 198 -4.09 -15.93 -0.26
C LEU A 198 -3.50 -15.72 -1.66
N PRO A 199 -2.59 -16.56 -2.17
CA PRO A 199 -2.18 -16.49 -3.56
C PRO A 199 -3.31 -16.98 -4.49
N ILE A 200 -4.57 -16.73 -4.12
CA ILE A 200 -5.71 -16.93 -4.99
C ILE A 200 -5.80 -15.68 -5.84
N THR A 201 -5.19 -15.76 -7.02
CA THR A 201 -5.59 -14.90 -8.12
C THR A 201 -6.83 -15.54 -8.73
N GLU A 202 -8.01 -15.00 -8.41
CA GLU A 202 -9.22 -15.42 -9.10
C GLU A 202 -9.27 -14.74 -10.47
N THR A 203 -9.62 -15.51 -11.48
CA THR A 203 -9.99 -14.97 -12.80
C THR A 203 -11.50 -14.85 -12.90
N LEU A 204 -11.94 -13.72 -13.44
CA LEU A 204 -13.31 -13.52 -13.88
C LEU A 204 -13.31 -12.85 -15.26
N ASP A 205 -14.43 -12.99 -15.97
CA ASP A 205 -14.58 -12.40 -17.30
C ASP A 205 -15.38 -11.11 -17.20
N VAL A 206 -14.82 -10.01 -17.70
CA VAL A 206 -15.52 -8.76 -17.86
C VAL A 206 -15.86 -8.52 -19.32
N LYS A 207 -17.03 -7.94 -19.57
CA LYS A 207 -17.42 -7.47 -20.89
C LYS A 207 -17.04 -6.02 -21.03
N VAL A 208 -16.21 -5.71 -22.02
CA VAL A 208 -15.72 -4.36 -22.28
C VAL A 208 -16.24 -3.91 -23.65
N GLN A 209 -16.72 -2.67 -23.75
CA GLN A 209 -17.24 -2.12 -24.99
C GLN A 209 -16.88 -0.64 -25.13
N GLY A 210 -16.18 -0.31 -26.22
CA GLY A 210 -15.95 1.07 -26.62
C GLY A 210 -17.24 1.76 -27.04
N THR A 211 -17.47 2.98 -26.56
CA THR A 211 -18.66 3.79 -26.85
C THR A 211 -18.31 5.25 -27.07
N GLY A 212 -19.15 5.96 -27.83
CA GLY A 212 -19.03 7.42 -27.99
C GLY A 212 -18.02 7.85 -29.04
N LYS A 213 -17.03 8.66 -28.63
CA LYS A 213 -16.06 9.31 -29.54
C LYS A 213 -14.77 8.50 -29.61
N LEU A 214 -14.12 8.53 -30.77
CA LEU A 214 -12.73 8.07 -30.94
C LEU A 214 -11.77 9.25 -30.82
N ASP A 215 -10.78 9.11 -29.95
CA ASP A 215 -9.67 10.05 -29.81
C ASP A 215 -8.37 9.43 -30.36
N PRO A 216 -7.35 10.23 -30.70
CA PRO A 216 -6.02 9.70 -30.99
C PRO A 216 -5.49 8.89 -29.81
N SER A 217 -4.79 7.79 -30.08
CA SER A 217 -4.09 7.05 -29.02
C SER A 217 -3.03 7.95 -28.39
N PHE A 218 -2.58 7.62 -27.17
CA PHE A 218 -1.46 8.34 -26.55
C PHE A 218 -0.22 8.36 -27.44
N LYS A 219 0.04 7.26 -28.17
CA LYS A 219 1.17 7.16 -29.09
C LYS A 219 1.02 8.09 -30.30
N SER A 220 -0.17 8.14 -30.88
CA SER A 220 -0.52 9.07 -31.96
C SER A 220 -0.40 10.52 -31.48
N ALA A 221 -0.93 10.82 -30.28
CA ALA A 221 -0.86 12.15 -29.67
C ALA A 221 0.57 12.61 -29.36
N LEU A 222 1.48 11.69 -29.02
CA LEU A 222 2.91 11.96 -28.89
C LEU A 222 3.63 12.16 -30.24
N GLY A 223 2.98 11.87 -31.37
CA GLY A 223 3.56 12.00 -32.70
C GLY A 223 4.42 10.81 -33.14
N LEU A 224 4.26 9.63 -32.51
CA LEU A 224 4.95 8.41 -32.95
C LEU A 224 4.55 8.06 -34.38
N GLN A 225 5.55 7.79 -35.22
CA GLN A 225 5.38 7.57 -36.65
C GLN A 225 5.04 6.10 -36.98
N GLY A 226 4.74 5.85 -38.25
CA GLY A 226 4.44 4.50 -38.76
C GLY A 226 3.05 4.03 -38.34
N ALA A 227 2.95 2.79 -37.84
CA ALA A 227 1.67 2.18 -37.46
C ALA A 227 0.93 2.92 -36.32
N PHE A 228 1.64 3.75 -35.56
CA PHE A 228 1.08 4.49 -34.42
C PHE A 228 0.54 5.88 -34.81
N ALA A 229 0.87 6.40 -35.99
CA ALA A 229 0.56 7.78 -36.36
C ALA A 229 -0.95 8.02 -36.46
N ALA A 230 -1.69 7.04 -36.98
CA ALA A 230 -3.13 7.10 -37.17
C ALA A 230 -3.92 6.25 -36.15
N GLU A 231 -3.27 5.75 -35.09
CA GLU A 231 -3.89 4.89 -34.09
C GLU A 231 -4.94 5.67 -33.28
N ARG A 232 -6.14 5.10 -33.14
CA ARG A 232 -7.28 5.71 -32.43
C ARG A 232 -7.81 4.76 -31.38
N VAL A 233 -8.44 5.33 -30.36
CA VAL A 233 -8.97 4.61 -29.20
C VAL A 233 -10.31 5.21 -28.78
N TRP A 234 -11.20 4.39 -28.23
CA TRP A 234 -12.45 4.92 -27.66
C TRP A 234 -12.19 5.80 -26.45
N HIS A 235 -12.84 6.97 -26.41
CA HIS A 235 -12.80 7.88 -25.27
C HIS A 235 -13.51 7.30 -24.05
N THR A 236 -14.60 6.56 -24.29
CA THR A 236 -15.46 6.02 -23.24
C THR A 236 -15.57 4.51 -23.39
N TRP A 237 -15.38 3.80 -22.28
CA TRP A 237 -15.48 2.34 -22.21
C TRP A 237 -16.58 1.96 -21.23
N LYS A 238 -17.54 1.16 -21.69
CA LYS A 238 -18.55 0.54 -20.85
C LYS A 238 -18.06 -0.83 -20.43
N LEU A 239 -17.96 -1.04 -19.12
CA LEU A 239 -17.59 -2.31 -18.52
C LEU A 239 -18.80 -2.92 -17.83
N THR A 240 -19.02 -4.21 -18.02
CA THR A 240 -20.11 -4.96 -17.40
C THR A 240 -19.59 -6.27 -16.86
N VAL A 241 -19.80 -6.49 -15.57
CA VAL A 241 -19.51 -7.75 -14.88
C VAL A 241 -20.81 -8.55 -14.79
N ASP A 242 -20.70 -9.88 -14.84
CA ASP A 242 -21.85 -10.73 -14.57
C ASP A 242 -22.33 -10.55 -13.11
N PRO A 243 -23.64 -10.50 -12.82
CA PRO A 243 -24.15 -10.31 -11.46
C PRO A 243 -23.64 -11.32 -10.44
N ASP A 244 -23.35 -12.56 -10.85
CA ASP A 244 -22.79 -13.57 -9.93
C ASP A 244 -21.30 -13.36 -9.67
N ASP A 245 -20.56 -12.83 -10.66
CA ASP A 245 -19.16 -12.45 -10.50
C ASP A 245 -19.00 -11.12 -9.74
N ALA A 246 -19.96 -10.20 -9.86
CA ALA A 246 -19.97 -8.94 -9.11
C ALA A 246 -20.04 -9.16 -7.60
N LYS A 247 -20.76 -10.20 -7.13
CA LYS A 247 -20.82 -10.60 -5.70
C LYS A 247 -19.47 -11.11 -5.17
N ARG A 248 -18.56 -11.51 -6.06
CA ARG A 248 -17.23 -12.02 -5.70
C ARG A 248 -16.20 -10.90 -5.55
N LEU A 249 -16.55 -9.68 -5.93
CA LEU A 249 -15.71 -8.50 -5.82
C LEU A 249 -16.03 -7.72 -4.54
N ASP A 250 -15.02 -7.12 -3.93
CA ASP A 250 -15.21 -6.20 -2.80
C ASP A 250 -16.07 -4.99 -3.20
N PHE A 251 -15.99 -4.60 -4.48
CA PHE A 251 -16.80 -3.55 -5.09
C PHE A 251 -17.16 -3.93 -6.53
N ASP A 252 -18.40 -3.68 -6.95
CA ASP A 252 -18.78 -3.83 -8.35
C ASP A 252 -18.02 -2.82 -9.22
N ILE A 253 -17.25 -3.34 -10.17
CA ILE A 253 -16.47 -2.56 -11.13
C ILE A 253 -17.26 -2.25 -12.41
N SER A 254 -18.52 -2.67 -12.52
CA SER A 254 -19.39 -2.35 -13.65
C SER A 254 -19.63 -0.85 -13.73
N GLY A 255 -19.53 -0.27 -14.93
CA GLY A 255 -19.66 1.16 -15.08
C GLY A 255 -19.22 1.70 -16.42
N THR A 256 -19.23 3.03 -16.53
CA THR A 256 -18.75 3.75 -17.70
C THR A 256 -17.50 4.53 -17.33
N TYR A 257 -16.38 4.15 -17.93
CA TYR A 257 -15.06 4.71 -17.69
C TYR A 257 -14.68 5.66 -18.82
N LYS A 258 -14.03 6.77 -18.47
CA LYS A 258 -13.53 7.75 -19.44
C LYS A 258 -12.01 7.73 -19.43
N LEU A 259 -11.42 7.78 -20.62
CA LEU A 259 -9.99 7.95 -20.77
C LEU A 259 -9.60 9.36 -20.31
N LEU A 260 -8.71 9.44 -19.32
CA LEU A 260 -8.21 10.72 -18.83
C LEU A 260 -7.03 11.18 -19.70
N PRO A 261 -7.08 12.39 -20.28
CA PRO A 261 -6.05 12.86 -21.22
C PRO A 261 -4.64 13.01 -20.64
N ASP A 262 -4.52 13.25 -19.32
CA ASP A 262 -3.30 13.82 -18.72
C ASP A 262 -2.59 12.92 -17.69
N TRP A 263 -3.03 11.69 -17.46
CA TRP A 263 -2.61 10.91 -16.27
C TRP A 263 -1.57 9.80 -16.53
N SER A 264 -0.91 9.78 -17.69
CA SER A 264 0.13 8.77 -18.00
C SER A 264 1.49 9.01 -17.32
N THR A 265 1.65 10.05 -16.49
CA THR A 265 3.01 10.53 -16.09
C THR A 265 3.33 10.51 -14.58
N PHE A 266 2.57 9.83 -13.73
CA PHE A 266 2.94 9.66 -12.31
C PHE A 266 3.43 8.25 -11.99
N LEU A 267 4.44 7.77 -12.73
CA LEU A 267 5.26 6.66 -12.27
C LEU A 267 6.26 7.15 -11.21
N PRO A 268 6.28 6.61 -9.98
CA PRO A 268 7.41 6.81 -9.08
C PRO A 268 8.65 6.19 -9.73
N ARG A 269 9.71 6.99 -9.85
CA ARG A 269 11.03 6.57 -10.31
C ARG A 269 11.65 5.67 -9.23
N SER A 270 11.38 4.37 -9.24
CA SER A 270 12.19 3.42 -8.46
C SER A 270 13.49 3.17 -9.21
N GLN A 271 14.62 3.34 -8.52
CA GLN A 271 15.93 2.97 -9.03
C GLN A 271 16.05 1.44 -9.07
N ALA A 272 15.61 0.83 -10.16
CA ALA A 272 16.02 -0.53 -10.52
C ALA A 272 15.90 -0.71 -12.05
N GLY A 273 17.01 -1.10 -12.68
CA GLY A 273 17.13 -1.76 -13.98
C GLY A 273 16.26 -1.29 -15.15
N ARG A 274 16.87 -0.78 -16.22
CA ARG A 274 16.22 -0.62 -17.52
C ARG A 274 15.71 -2.00 -18.03
N GLY A 275 14.40 -2.26 -17.97
CA GLY A 275 13.82 -3.47 -18.52
C GLY A 275 12.29 -3.44 -18.61
N ASP A 276 11.75 -3.55 -19.83
CA ASP A 276 10.42 -4.09 -20.19
C ASP A 276 9.14 -3.66 -19.42
N PHE A 277 9.12 -2.48 -18.78
CA PHE A 277 7.97 -1.98 -18.00
C PHE A 277 6.62 -2.03 -18.74
N ALA A 278 6.60 -1.78 -20.05
CA ALA A 278 5.36 -1.74 -20.85
C ALA A 278 4.63 -3.09 -20.95
N LYS A 279 5.35 -4.22 -20.82
CA LYS A 279 4.74 -5.57 -20.89
C LYS A 279 4.07 -6.00 -19.58
N GLN A 280 4.47 -5.39 -18.47
CA GLN A 280 3.91 -5.71 -17.16
C GLN A 280 2.76 -4.77 -16.77
N ASP A 281 2.59 -3.67 -17.51
CA ASP A 281 1.54 -2.69 -17.27
C ASP A 281 0.14 -3.23 -17.59
N CYS A 282 -0.84 -2.83 -16.80
CA CYS A 282 -2.23 -3.26 -16.91
C CYS A 282 -3.18 -2.23 -16.31
N TYR A 283 -4.42 -2.24 -16.77
CA TYR A 283 -5.49 -1.45 -16.18
C TYR A 283 -5.95 -2.06 -14.86
N SER A 284 -5.89 -1.28 -13.77
CA SER A 284 -6.36 -1.70 -12.45
C SER A 284 -7.54 -0.87 -11.98
N PHE A 285 -8.52 -1.52 -11.36
CA PHE A 285 -9.62 -0.89 -10.64
C PHE A 285 -9.23 -0.79 -9.17
N SER A 286 -9.47 0.37 -8.56
CA SER A 286 -9.20 0.60 -7.14
C SER A 286 -10.37 1.31 -6.49
N SER A 287 -10.65 0.98 -5.23
CA SER A 287 -11.68 1.62 -4.42
C SER A 287 -11.33 3.06 -4.03
N ALA A 288 -10.05 3.44 -4.08
CA ALA A 288 -9.58 4.78 -3.80
C ALA A 288 -8.82 5.35 -5.00
N HIS A 289 -9.04 6.63 -5.32
CA HIS A 289 -8.30 7.38 -6.35
C HIS A 289 -7.37 8.45 -5.75
N ARG A 290 -7.25 8.49 -4.41
CA ARG A 290 -6.37 9.45 -3.72
C ARG A 290 -4.92 9.24 -4.14
N ARG A 291 -4.13 10.32 -4.02
CA ARG A 291 -2.69 10.23 -4.13
C ARG A 291 -2.18 9.37 -2.97
N ILE A 292 -1.44 8.33 -3.32
CA ILE A 292 -0.89 7.37 -2.37
C ILE A 292 0.38 7.96 -1.78
N ASP A 293 0.48 7.89 -0.46
CA ASP A 293 1.70 8.26 0.23
C ASP A 293 2.78 7.20 0.03
N PHE A 294 4.03 7.59 0.20
CA PHE A 294 5.13 6.64 0.02
C PHE A 294 4.96 5.40 0.93
N GLY A 295 5.02 4.21 0.34
CA GLY A 295 4.89 2.94 1.05
C GLY A 295 3.46 2.53 1.35
N GLU A 296 2.45 3.31 0.98
CA GLU A 296 1.07 2.82 0.91
C GLU A 296 0.87 1.98 -0.35
N ASP A 297 0.09 0.91 -0.21
CA ASP A 297 -0.37 0.14 -1.35
C ASP A 297 -1.76 0.64 -1.79
N ARG A 298 -1.98 0.67 -3.11
CA ARG A 298 -3.32 0.97 -3.63
C ARG A 298 -4.22 -0.23 -3.35
N PRO A 299 -5.43 -0.05 -2.77
CA PRO A 299 -6.40 -1.14 -2.67
C PRO A 299 -6.93 -1.46 -4.07
N VAL A 300 -6.27 -2.37 -4.76
CA VAL A 300 -6.64 -2.81 -6.11
C VAL A 300 -7.71 -3.90 -5.98
N VAL A 301 -8.88 -3.63 -6.53
CA VAL A 301 -10.04 -4.55 -6.54
C VAL A 301 -9.85 -5.61 -7.62
N ALA A 302 -9.45 -5.20 -8.82
CA ALA A 302 -9.19 -6.11 -9.93
C ALA A 302 -8.21 -5.48 -10.93
N ALA A 303 -7.51 -6.30 -11.71
CA ALA A 303 -6.67 -5.85 -12.81
C ALA A 303 -7.02 -6.58 -14.10
N LEU A 304 -7.20 -5.85 -15.21
CA LEU A 304 -7.40 -6.47 -16.52
C LEU A 304 -6.14 -7.20 -16.97
N ALA A 305 -6.31 -8.12 -17.92
CA ALA A 305 -5.20 -8.86 -18.49
C ALA A 305 -4.13 -7.93 -19.07
N LYS A 306 -2.86 -8.24 -18.76
CA LYS A 306 -1.69 -7.49 -19.22
C LYS A 306 -1.59 -7.41 -20.74
N SER A 307 -2.21 -8.32 -21.47
CA SER A 307 -2.28 -8.30 -22.94
C SER A 307 -3.32 -7.35 -23.49
N TRP A 308 -4.33 -6.95 -22.71
CA TRP A 308 -5.42 -6.11 -23.17
C TRP A 308 -5.02 -4.62 -23.18
N ARG A 309 -5.34 -3.93 -24.26
CA ARG A 309 -5.09 -2.49 -24.46
C ARG A 309 -6.28 -1.88 -25.17
N GLU A 310 -6.48 -0.59 -24.93
CA GLU A 310 -7.46 0.22 -25.61
C GLU A 310 -7.23 0.22 -27.13
N HIS A 311 -8.32 0.17 -27.89
CA HIS A 311 -8.31 0.13 -29.35
C HIS A 311 -9.58 0.77 -29.93
N ASP A 312 -9.69 0.84 -31.25
CA ASP A 312 -10.87 1.35 -31.99
C ASP A 312 -11.86 0.25 -32.45
N GLY A 313 -11.55 -1.02 -32.14
CA GLY A 313 -12.42 -2.16 -32.39
C GLY A 313 -13.86 -1.94 -31.91
N LYS A 314 -14.82 -2.40 -32.72
CA LYS A 314 -16.27 -2.25 -32.46
C LYS A 314 -16.83 -3.52 -31.85
N GLY A 315 -17.81 -3.35 -30.95
CA GLY A 315 -18.54 -4.46 -30.35
C GLY A 315 -18.13 -4.73 -28.90
N VAL A 316 -18.73 -5.78 -28.33
CA VAL A 316 -18.44 -6.22 -26.97
C VAL A 316 -17.34 -7.28 -27.03
N GLU A 317 -16.28 -7.08 -26.27
CA GLU A 317 -15.20 -8.04 -26.09
C GLU A 317 -15.24 -8.62 -24.67
N ARG A 318 -14.76 -9.86 -24.53
CA ARG A 318 -14.55 -10.49 -23.22
C ARG A 318 -13.08 -10.36 -22.86
N VAL A 319 -12.82 -9.80 -21.69
CA VAL A 319 -11.47 -9.57 -21.17
C VAL A 319 -11.35 -10.25 -19.82
N HIS A 320 -10.26 -10.99 -19.61
CA HIS A 320 -9.99 -11.57 -18.30
C HIS A 320 -9.57 -10.47 -17.33
N ALA A 321 -10.16 -10.49 -16.14
CA ALA A 321 -9.76 -9.69 -14.99
C ALA A 321 -9.25 -10.62 -13.88
N TYR A 322 -8.20 -10.17 -13.20
CA TYR A 322 -7.54 -10.85 -12.12
C TYR A 322 -7.85 -10.14 -10.81
N VAL A 323 -8.44 -10.86 -9.87
CA VAL A 323 -8.75 -10.40 -8.53
C VAL A 323 -7.73 -10.98 -7.58
N LYS A 324 -6.97 -10.11 -6.91
CA LYS A 324 -6.08 -10.52 -5.82
C LYS A 324 -6.84 -10.40 -4.52
N ARG A 325 -7.17 -11.52 -3.88
CA ARG A 325 -7.74 -11.48 -2.54
C ARG A 325 -6.62 -11.31 -1.52
N HIS A 326 -6.52 -10.11 -0.97
CA HIS A 326 -5.86 -9.93 0.31
C HIS A 326 -6.85 -10.42 1.36
N GLY A 327 -6.47 -11.38 2.19
CA GLY A 327 -7.28 -11.73 3.35
C GLY A 327 -7.27 -10.56 4.32
N GLN A 328 -8.09 -9.54 4.09
CA GLN A 328 -8.37 -8.52 5.09
C GLN A 328 -9.35 -9.16 6.08
N GLY A 329 -8.79 -9.79 7.11
CA GLY A 329 -9.52 -9.99 8.34
C GLY A 329 -9.76 -8.63 8.98
N LEU A 330 -10.86 -7.97 8.61
CA LEU A 330 -11.43 -6.89 9.40
C LEU A 330 -12.03 -7.52 10.65
N TRP A 331 -11.22 -7.61 11.70
CA TRP A 331 -11.68 -8.02 13.02
C TRP A 331 -11.74 -6.76 13.89
N ALA A 332 -12.96 -6.40 14.31
CA ALA A 332 -13.23 -5.29 15.22
C ALA A 332 -13.14 -5.75 16.68
#